data_AF-A0AAV4FIZ8-F1
#
_entry.id   AF-A0AAV4FIZ8-F1
#
_cell.length_a   1.000
_cell.length_b   1.000
_cell.length_c   1.000
_cell.angle_alpha   90.00
_cell.angle_beta   90.00
_cell.angle_gamma   90.00
#
_symmetry.space_group_name_H-M   'P 1'
#
loop_
_entity.id
_entity.type
_entity.pdbx_description
1 polymer ?
#
loop_
_entity_poly.entity_id
_entity_poly.type
_entity_poly.pdbx_seq_one_letter_code
_entity_poly.pdbx_strand_id
1 'polypeptide(L)'
;MESNNMAVELLPDNAKHAQFRIMPRYKVKAEGDVVQIDDQVVLESVKSPGQYLHVSRQHLPSSSVYNQNFELNLSVRQSGFTVYRKYKPSPDDESKVKVGDLIRFYHKEMEAYLVAEGLFDDELVEDVHLRMRPIDQNNPKTMFPSSSAVTYWQIELQDGPIAGGVLKWQQQCRIIHMCTRKYLTIDEKDQVTLTSNYLDPRTVFRLHAVIRDSDDIPFESYARIEHVVSGNWLHALSDDYKKKSESDTARGDDNSMGGLKYSTAQLRKVRRSTTERLC
;
A
#
# COMPACT_ATOMS: atom_id res chain seq x y z
N MET A 1 -10.02 -24.44 12.63
CA MET A 1 -10.42 -23.59 13.77
C MET A 1 -10.31 -24.42 15.03
N GLU A 2 -9.70 -23.87 16.07
CA GLU A 2 -9.55 -24.58 17.35
C GLU A 2 -10.86 -24.48 18.15
N SER A 3 -11.69 -25.52 18.12
CA SER A 3 -13.08 -25.53 18.62
C SER A 3 -13.27 -25.19 20.11
N ASN A 4 -12.19 -25.22 20.89
CA ASN A 4 -12.23 -25.07 22.35
C ASN A 4 -11.71 -23.71 22.84
N ASN A 5 -11.28 -22.83 21.93
CA ASN A 5 -10.77 -21.50 22.25
C ASN A 5 -11.86 -20.44 22.03
N MET A 6 -11.78 -19.31 22.75
CA MET A 6 -12.74 -18.22 22.55
C MET A 6 -12.35 -17.40 21.32
N ALA A 7 -13.35 -17.03 20.51
CA ALA A 7 -13.14 -16.18 19.34
C ALA A 7 -12.71 -14.75 19.74
N VAL A 8 -11.90 -14.14 18.88
CA VAL A 8 -11.53 -12.73 18.97
C VAL A 8 -12.14 -12.01 17.76
N GLU A 9 -12.85 -10.93 18.03
CA GLU A 9 -13.59 -10.17 17.02
C GLU A 9 -13.15 -8.71 17.02
N LEU A 10 -13.20 -8.08 15.84
CA LEU A 10 -12.98 -6.65 15.68
C LEU A 10 -14.34 -5.95 15.66
N LEU A 11 -14.59 -5.11 16.66
CA LEU A 11 -15.82 -4.32 16.78
C LEU A 11 -15.51 -2.83 16.57
N PRO A 12 -16.45 -2.05 16.02
CA PRO A 12 -16.26 -0.60 15.82
C PRO A 12 -16.16 0.16 17.15
N ASP A 13 -16.86 -0.32 18.17
CA ASP A 13 -16.90 0.31 19.49
C ASP A 13 -16.00 -0.43 20.48
N ASN A 14 -15.37 0.33 21.38
CA ASN A 14 -14.53 -0.25 22.42
C ASN A 14 -15.38 -0.98 23.46
N ALA A 15 -14.93 -2.17 23.86
CA ALA A 15 -15.60 -2.98 24.86
C ALA A 15 -14.73 -3.12 26.12
N LYS A 16 -15.35 -3.10 27.31
CA LYS A 16 -14.62 -3.32 28.59
C LYS A 16 -13.83 -4.64 28.61
N HIS A 17 -14.25 -5.62 27.83
CA HIS A 17 -13.61 -6.92 27.73
C HIS A 17 -12.50 -7.01 26.66
N ALA A 18 -12.20 -5.92 25.96
CA ALA A 18 -11.09 -5.82 24.99
C ALA A 18 -9.76 -5.41 25.64
N GLN A 19 -9.69 -5.41 26.98
CA GLN A 19 -8.49 -5.05 27.73
C GLN A 19 -7.54 -6.24 27.88
N PHE A 20 -6.26 -6.00 27.61
CA PHE A 20 -5.19 -6.97 27.74
C PHE A 20 -4.09 -6.46 28.66
N ARG A 21 -3.56 -7.33 29.52
CA ARG A 21 -2.29 -7.08 30.22
C ARG A 21 -1.15 -7.43 29.29
N ILE A 22 -0.20 -6.51 29.15
CA ILE A 22 1.05 -6.73 28.41
C ILE A 22 2.04 -7.33 29.39
N MET A 23 2.37 -8.61 29.20
CA MET A 23 3.26 -9.36 30.09
C MET A 23 4.55 -9.71 29.36
N PRO A 24 5.73 -9.67 30.02
CA PRO A 24 6.97 -10.09 29.40
C PRO A 24 6.93 -11.60 29.12
N ARG A 25 7.34 -12.02 27.91
CA ARG A 25 7.40 -13.45 27.57
C ARG A 25 8.50 -14.19 28.33
N TYR A 26 9.62 -13.52 28.57
CA TYR A 26 10.80 -14.08 29.23
C TYR A 26 11.02 -13.42 30.59
N LYS A 27 11.64 -14.16 31.52
CA LYS A 27 11.90 -13.72 32.91
C LYS A 27 13.02 -12.69 33.06
N VAL A 28 13.25 -11.88 32.02
CA VAL A 28 14.27 -10.80 32.01
C VAL A 28 13.67 -9.45 32.40
N LYS A 29 12.35 -9.33 32.34
CA LYS A 29 11.58 -8.15 32.78
C LYS A 29 10.46 -8.60 33.70
N ALA A 30 10.01 -7.69 34.56
CA ALA A 30 8.92 -7.87 35.49
C ALA A 30 7.78 -6.88 35.19
N GLU A 31 6.64 -7.09 35.85
CA GLU A 31 5.55 -6.12 35.83
C GLU A 31 6.02 -4.77 36.38
N GLY A 32 5.70 -3.70 35.65
CA GLY A 32 6.14 -2.33 35.96
C GLY A 32 7.40 -1.89 35.19
N ASP A 33 8.15 -2.81 34.59
CA ASP A 33 9.29 -2.45 33.74
C ASP A 33 8.85 -1.80 32.42
N VAL A 34 9.72 -0.96 31.86
CA VAL A 34 9.48 -0.31 30.58
C VAL A 34 9.57 -1.33 29.43
N VAL A 35 8.51 -1.39 28.62
CA VAL A 35 8.49 -2.14 27.36
C VAL A 35 9.34 -1.40 26.32
N GLN A 36 10.34 -2.09 25.80
CA GLN A 36 11.25 -1.59 24.78
C GLN A 36 10.87 -2.12 23.39
N ILE A 37 11.39 -1.48 22.35
CA ILE A 37 11.31 -2.00 20.99
C ILE A 37 12.06 -3.35 20.97
N ASP A 38 11.54 -4.30 20.18
CA ASP A 38 12.02 -5.68 20.04
C ASP A 38 11.76 -6.59 21.25
N ASP A 39 11.13 -6.10 22.31
CA ASP A 39 10.64 -6.95 23.40
C ASP A 39 9.60 -7.95 22.87
N GLN A 40 9.71 -9.19 23.35
CA GLN A 40 8.66 -10.18 23.17
C GLN A 40 7.69 -10.16 24.35
N VAL A 41 6.43 -9.90 24.06
CA VAL A 41 5.34 -9.83 25.03
C VAL A 41 4.32 -10.93 24.78
N VAL A 42 3.54 -11.25 25.81
CA VAL A 42 2.30 -12.03 25.72
C VAL A 42 1.15 -11.15 26.20
N LEU A 43 -0.03 -11.33 25.60
CA LEU A 43 -1.20 -10.50 25.89
C LEU A 43 -2.22 -11.34 26.65
N GLU A 44 -2.37 -11.11 27.96
CA GLU A 44 -3.33 -11.80 28.81
C GLU A 44 -4.66 -11.04 28.83
N SER A 45 -5.80 -11.72 28.65
CA SER A 45 -7.11 -11.08 28.78
C SER A 45 -7.38 -10.65 30.23
N VAL A 46 -7.77 -9.40 30.42
CA VAL A 46 -8.23 -8.91 31.74
C VAL A 46 -9.57 -9.54 32.12
N LYS A 47 -10.45 -9.77 31.14
CA LYS A 47 -11.79 -10.37 31.34
C LYS A 47 -11.70 -11.83 31.81
N SER A 48 -10.72 -12.56 31.27
CA SER A 48 -10.55 -14.00 31.50
C SER A 48 -9.09 -14.29 31.87
N PRO A 49 -8.71 -14.08 33.15
CA PRO A 49 -7.35 -14.34 33.61
C PRO A 49 -6.88 -15.75 33.26
N GLY A 50 -5.61 -15.88 32.88
CA GLY A 50 -5.03 -17.13 32.38
C GLY A 50 -5.35 -17.47 30.93
N GLN A 51 -6.14 -16.66 30.22
CA GLN A 51 -6.36 -16.75 28.77
C GLN A 51 -5.54 -15.67 28.06
N TYR A 52 -4.86 -16.04 26.99
CA TYR A 52 -3.93 -15.22 26.25
C TYR A 52 -4.33 -15.11 24.79
N LEU A 53 -4.00 -13.99 24.17
CA LEU A 53 -4.06 -13.86 22.72
C LEU A 53 -3.07 -14.84 22.10
N HIS A 54 -3.59 -15.71 21.26
CA HIS A 54 -2.89 -16.88 20.75
C HIS A 54 -3.11 -17.03 19.24
N VAL A 55 -2.03 -17.31 18.53
CA VAL A 55 -2.06 -17.63 17.09
C VAL A 55 -2.18 -19.14 16.97
N SER A 56 -3.27 -19.61 16.37
CA SER A 56 -3.53 -21.03 16.15
C SER A 56 -2.49 -21.65 15.21
N ARG A 57 -2.35 -22.98 15.26
CA ARG A 57 -1.41 -23.72 14.40
C ARG A 57 -2.03 -24.23 13.11
N GLN A 58 -3.36 -24.22 13.02
CA GLN A 58 -4.08 -24.73 11.87
C GLN A 58 -4.39 -23.59 10.91
N HIS A 59 -4.12 -23.81 9.62
CA HIS A 59 -4.54 -22.88 8.59
C HIS A 59 -6.07 -22.75 8.55
N LEU A 60 -6.54 -21.54 8.32
CA LEU A 60 -7.94 -21.28 7.98
C LEU A 60 -8.21 -21.86 6.57
N PRO A 61 -9.24 -22.71 6.39
CA PRO A 61 -9.56 -23.28 5.09
C PRO A 61 -10.09 -22.20 4.13
N SER A 62 -9.30 -21.90 3.10
CA SER A 62 -9.57 -21.30 1.76
C SER A 62 -10.64 -20.21 1.54
N SER A 63 -11.24 -19.61 2.55
CA SER A 63 -12.16 -18.46 2.40
C SER A 63 -11.49 -17.12 2.71
N SER A 64 -10.20 -17.12 3.03
CA SER A 64 -9.48 -15.90 3.38
C SER A 64 -8.75 -15.33 2.17
N VAL A 65 -8.71 -14.00 2.12
CA VAL A 65 -8.08 -13.22 1.04
C VAL A 65 -6.58 -13.54 0.90
N TYR A 66 -5.89 -13.98 1.96
CA TYR A 66 -4.45 -14.31 1.89
C TYR A 66 -4.20 -15.83 1.97
N ASN A 67 -3.08 -16.29 1.41
CA ASN A 67 -2.59 -17.65 1.63
C ASN A 67 -1.97 -17.80 3.04
N GLN A 68 -1.97 -19.02 3.60
CA GLN A 68 -1.35 -19.35 4.89
C GLN A 68 -1.85 -18.52 6.09
N ASN A 69 -3.17 -18.32 6.17
CA ASN A 69 -3.76 -17.60 7.29
C ASN A 69 -3.96 -18.47 8.52
N PHE A 70 -3.63 -17.91 9.68
CA PHE A 70 -3.86 -18.51 10.98
C PHE A 70 -4.91 -17.72 11.74
N GLU A 71 -5.65 -18.42 12.59
CA GLU A 71 -6.68 -17.81 13.43
C GLU A 71 -6.02 -17.20 14.68
N LEU A 72 -6.44 -15.98 15.03
CA LEU A 72 -6.12 -15.37 16.31
C LEU A 72 -7.28 -15.64 17.27
N ASN A 73 -7.03 -16.33 18.38
CA ASN A 73 -8.04 -16.70 19.37
C ASN A 73 -7.55 -16.42 20.80
N LEU A 74 -8.42 -16.59 21.79
CA LEU A 74 -8.04 -16.61 23.20
C LEU A 74 -7.88 -18.05 23.67
N SER A 75 -6.70 -18.36 24.21
CA SER A 75 -6.36 -19.70 24.67
C SER A 75 -5.54 -19.66 25.96
N VAL A 76 -5.52 -20.77 26.72
CA VAL A 76 -4.58 -20.97 27.83
C VAL A 76 -3.12 -21.04 27.35
N ARG A 77 -2.91 -21.22 26.04
CA ARG A 77 -1.59 -21.23 25.41
C ARG A 77 -1.14 -19.80 25.10
N GLN A 78 0.16 -19.57 25.26
CA GLN A 78 0.77 -18.26 24.99
C GLN A 78 1.40 -18.21 23.59
N SER A 79 1.15 -17.12 22.87
CA SER A 79 1.92 -16.72 21.69
C SER A 79 2.73 -15.48 22.04
N GLY A 80 4.01 -15.47 21.62
CA GLY A 80 4.87 -14.31 21.78
C GLY A 80 4.70 -13.34 20.63
N PHE A 81 4.55 -12.05 20.94
CA PHE A 81 4.46 -10.95 19.98
C PHE A 81 5.67 -10.05 20.17
N THR A 82 6.44 -9.82 19.10
CA THR A 82 7.54 -8.85 19.13
C THR A 82 7.00 -7.45 18.88
N VAL A 83 7.32 -6.50 19.76
CA VAL A 83 6.86 -5.11 19.65
C VAL A 83 7.80 -4.30 18.77
N TYR A 84 7.30 -3.83 17.63
CA TYR A 84 8.02 -2.90 16.77
C TYR A 84 7.36 -1.53 16.79
N ARG A 85 8.17 -0.45 16.83
CA ARG A 85 7.66 0.92 16.75
C ARG A 85 7.60 1.36 15.29
N LYS A 86 6.38 1.49 14.77
CA LYS A 86 6.15 2.01 13.41
C LYS A 86 6.26 3.54 13.32
N TYR A 87 5.64 4.27 14.24
CA TYR A 87 5.59 5.73 14.20
C TYR A 87 5.37 6.29 15.61
N LYS A 88 5.98 7.45 15.89
CA LYS A 88 5.74 8.26 17.08
C LYS A 88 5.22 9.62 16.62
N PRO A 89 3.95 9.96 16.85
CA PRO A 89 3.39 11.23 16.40
C PRO A 89 4.07 12.45 17.01
N SER A 90 4.30 13.46 16.17
CA SER A 90 4.64 14.84 16.54
C SER A 90 3.57 15.80 16.01
N PRO A 91 3.29 16.95 16.68
CA PRO A 91 2.34 17.95 16.18
C PRO A 91 2.66 18.44 14.76
N ASP A 92 3.94 18.56 14.42
CA ASP A 92 4.38 19.03 13.10
C ASP A 92 4.15 18.00 11.97
N ASP A 93 3.70 16.79 12.29
CA ASP A 93 3.56 15.71 11.31
C ASP A 93 2.20 15.75 10.60
N GLU A 94 1.22 16.53 11.06
CA GLU A 94 -0.14 16.55 10.50
C GLU A 94 -0.18 16.98 9.02
N SER A 95 0.70 17.89 8.61
CA SER A 95 0.80 18.39 7.23
C SER A 95 1.76 17.57 6.35
N LYS A 96 2.33 16.49 6.88
CA LYS A 96 3.38 15.70 6.22
C LYS A 96 2.90 14.30 5.88
N VAL A 97 3.36 13.79 4.74
CA VAL A 97 3.11 12.42 4.28
C VAL A 97 3.84 11.44 5.19
N LYS A 98 3.11 10.46 5.73
CA LYS A 98 3.68 9.39 6.54
C LYS A 98 3.81 8.11 5.71
N VAL A 99 4.78 7.28 6.06
CA VAL A 99 4.94 5.95 5.47
C VAL A 99 3.70 5.12 5.78
N GLY A 100 3.08 4.58 4.74
CA GLY A 100 1.81 3.86 4.83
C GLY A 100 0.56 4.71 4.60
N ASP A 101 0.66 6.04 4.45
CA ASP A 101 -0.48 6.85 4.03
C ASP A 101 -0.90 6.51 2.59
N LEU A 102 -2.19 6.67 2.30
CA LEU A 102 -2.71 6.56 0.94
C LEU A 102 -2.47 7.87 0.20
N ILE A 103 -1.70 7.80 -0.88
CA ILE A 103 -1.38 8.92 -1.74
C ILE A 103 -1.90 8.68 -3.15
N ARG A 104 -1.93 9.75 -3.95
CA ARG A 104 -2.21 9.69 -5.39
C ARG A 104 -1.11 10.44 -6.12
N PHE A 105 -0.58 9.87 -7.19
CA PHE A 105 0.29 10.60 -8.10
C PHE A 105 -0.57 11.27 -9.17
N TYR A 106 -0.52 12.59 -9.23
CA TYR A 106 -1.23 13.40 -10.20
C TYR A 106 -0.24 14.19 -11.05
N HIS A 107 -0.27 13.97 -12.35
CA HIS A 107 0.54 14.68 -13.32
C HIS A 107 -0.14 16.01 -13.67
N LYS A 108 0.47 17.13 -13.28
CA LYS A 108 -0.14 18.45 -13.37
C LYS A 108 -0.42 18.90 -14.81
N GLU A 109 0.53 18.73 -15.72
CA GLU A 109 0.38 19.22 -17.10
C GLU A 109 -0.64 18.44 -17.93
N MET A 110 -0.67 17.10 -17.79
CA MET A 110 -1.63 16.23 -18.50
C MET A 110 -2.97 16.11 -17.78
N GLU A 111 -3.10 16.69 -16.58
CA GLU A 111 -4.24 16.56 -15.69
C GLU A 111 -4.67 15.10 -15.48
N ALA A 112 -3.69 14.22 -15.18
CA ALA A 112 -3.90 12.78 -15.20
C ALA A 112 -3.42 12.09 -13.90
N TYR A 113 -4.09 11.02 -13.50
CA TYR A 113 -3.68 10.18 -12.36
C TYR A 113 -2.87 8.97 -12.82
N LEU A 114 -1.80 8.63 -12.10
CA LEU A 114 -1.12 7.35 -12.25
C LEU A 114 -2.02 6.24 -11.71
N VAL A 115 -2.31 5.23 -12.52
CA VAL A 115 -3.23 4.15 -12.19
C VAL A 115 -2.69 2.78 -12.59
N ALA A 116 -3.20 1.75 -11.94
CA ALA A 116 -3.13 0.38 -12.42
C ALA A 116 -4.51 -0.27 -12.30
N GLU A 117 -4.88 -1.15 -13.24
CA GLU A 117 -6.16 -1.85 -13.20
C GLU A 117 -5.95 -3.30 -12.70
N GLY A 118 -6.91 -3.79 -11.91
CA GLY A 118 -6.88 -5.13 -11.32
C GLY A 118 -7.32 -5.16 -9.86
N LEU A 119 -7.66 -6.35 -9.38
CA LEU A 119 -8.03 -6.62 -8.00
C LEU A 119 -6.90 -7.38 -7.28
N PHE A 120 -7.11 -7.62 -5.99
CA PHE A 120 -6.22 -8.42 -5.17
C PHE A 120 -6.21 -9.87 -5.66
N ASP A 121 -5.04 -10.49 -5.74
CA ASP A 121 -4.79 -11.86 -6.24
C ASP A 121 -5.19 -12.15 -7.70
N ASP A 122 -5.71 -11.17 -8.44
CA ASP A 122 -5.95 -11.31 -9.88
C ASP A 122 -4.67 -11.11 -10.71
N GLU A 123 -4.65 -11.70 -11.91
CA GLU A 123 -3.62 -11.40 -12.90
C GLU A 123 -3.70 -9.93 -13.33
N LEU A 124 -2.54 -9.34 -13.65
CA LEU A 124 -2.49 -7.98 -14.16
C LEU A 124 -2.98 -7.97 -15.59
N VAL A 125 -4.18 -7.42 -15.80
CA VAL A 125 -4.78 -7.31 -17.13
C VAL A 125 -4.22 -6.12 -17.89
N GLU A 126 -3.77 -5.07 -17.19
CA GLU A 126 -3.28 -3.83 -17.79
C GLU A 126 -1.96 -3.40 -17.13
N ASP A 127 -1.11 -2.72 -17.89
CA ASP A 127 0.09 -2.08 -17.35
C ASP A 127 -0.25 -0.78 -16.63
N VAL A 128 0.73 -0.23 -15.90
CA VAL A 128 0.60 1.06 -15.23
C VAL A 128 0.53 2.16 -16.29
N HIS A 129 -0.47 3.03 -16.17
CA HIS A 129 -0.71 4.09 -17.15
C HIS A 129 -1.28 5.34 -16.48
N LEU A 130 -1.40 6.42 -17.25
CA LEU A 130 -2.02 7.66 -16.80
C LEU A 130 -3.45 7.74 -17.29
N ARG A 131 -4.37 8.08 -16.40
CA ARG A 131 -5.78 8.31 -16.73
C ARG A 131 -6.10 9.79 -16.62
N MET A 132 -6.36 10.42 -17.76
CA MET A 132 -6.70 11.83 -17.83
C MET A 132 -8.02 12.11 -17.12
N ARG A 133 -8.04 13.19 -16.34
CA ARG A 133 -9.22 13.73 -15.67
C ARG A 133 -9.08 15.26 -15.64
N PRO A 134 -9.17 15.92 -16.81
CA PRO A 134 -9.17 17.37 -16.88
C PRO A 134 -10.36 17.94 -16.13
N ILE A 135 -10.21 19.16 -15.62
CA ILE A 135 -11.31 19.86 -14.93
C ILE A 135 -12.34 20.29 -15.99
N ASP A 136 -13.56 19.82 -15.84
CA ASP A 136 -14.69 20.17 -16.68
C ASP A 136 -15.83 20.71 -15.81
N GLN A 137 -16.16 21.99 -16.01
CA GLN A 137 -17.24 22.66 -15.28
C GLN A 137 -18.61 22.02 -15.54
N ASN A 138 -18.80 21.39 -16.70
CA ASN A 138 -20.03 20.67 -17.03
C ASN A 138 -20.10 19.30 -16.35
N ASN A 139 -18.99 18.81 -15.82
CA ASN A 139 -18.90 17.56 -15.09
C ASN A 139 -18.33 17.78 -13.68
N PRO A 140 -19.18 18.13 -12.70
CA PRO A 140 -18.75 18.47 -11.35
C PRO A 140 -17.90 17.41 -10.65
N LYS A 141 -18.00 16.14 -11.04
CA LYS A 141 -17.14 15.07 -10.50
C LYS A 141 -15.65 15.33 -10.78
N THR A 142 -15.32 15.97 -11.89
CA THR A 142 -13.93 16.26 -12.29
C THR A 142 -13.31 17.43 -11.52
N MET A 143 -14.12 18.26 -10.86
CA MET A 143 -13.65 19.39 -10.04
C MET A 143 -13.02 18.95 -8.71
N PHE A 144 -13.17 17.68 -8.33
CA PHE A 144 -12.61 17.11 -7.10
C PHE A 144 -11.62 15.98 -7.42
N PRO A 145 -10.66 15.71 -6.51
CA PRO A 145 -9.77 14.57 -6.64
C PRO A 145 -10.54 13.26 -6.86
N SER A 146 -9.95 12.38 -7.68
CA SER A 146 -10.59 11.10 -7.99
C SER A 146 -10.80 10.26 -6.73
N SER A 147 -12.04 9.79 -6.51
CA SER A 147 -12.37 8.81 -5.48
C SER A 147 -12.15 7.35 -5.94
N SER A 148 -11.69 7.15 -7.18
CA SER A 148 -11.52 5.82 -7.75
C SER A 148 -10.38 5.06 -7.07
N ALA A 149 -10.65 3.82 -6.66
CA ALA A 149 -9.72 3.00 -5.89
C ALA A 149 -8.37 2.76 -6.60
N VAL A 150 -8.40 2.65 -7.94
CA VAL A 150 -7.22 2.41 -8.80
C VAL A 150 -6.21 3.57 -8.84
N THR A 151 -6.55 4.71 -8.22
CA THR A 151 -5.65 5.88 -8.12
C THR A 151 -4.84 5.92 -6.83
N TYR A 152 -5.14 5.03 -5.87
CA TYR A 152 -4.45 5.02 -4.59
C TYR A 152 -3.20 4.17 -4.63
N TRP A 153 -2.15 4.75 -4.08
CA TRP A 153 -0.85 4.14 -3.89
C TRP A 153 -0.45 4.26 -2.43
N GLN A 154 0.38 3.36 -1.95
CA GLN A 154 0.94 3.37 -0.60
C GLN A 154 2.47 3.33 -0.71
N ILE A 155 3.15 4.07 0.16
CA ILE A 155 4.61 4.06 0.25
C ILE A 155 5.06 3.14 1.38
N GLU A 156 5.99 2.25 1.06
CA GLU A 156 6.75 1.44 2.02
C GLU A 156 8.24 1.79 1.92
N LEU A 157 8.96 1.86 3.02
CA LEU A 157 10.41 2.09 2.99
C LEU A 157 11.15 0.84 2.52
N GLN A 158 12.32 1.02 1.88
CA GLN A 158 13.12 -0.12 1.43
C GLN A 158 13.49 -1.07 2.59
N ASP A 159 13.72 -0.51 3.77
CA ASP A 159 14.08 -1.21 5.01
C ASP A 159 13.02 -2.24 5.46
N GLY A 160 11.80 -2.16 4.92
CA GLY A 160 10.77 -3.17 5.06
C GLY A 160 9.45 -2.64 5.63
N PRO A 161 8.43 -3.51 5.75
CA PRO A 161 7.05 -3.14 6.07
C PRO A 161 6.84 -2.61 7.50
N ILE A 162 7.79 -2.89 8.39
CA ILE A 162 7.78 -2.48 9.80
C ILE A 162 8.28 -1.03 9.93
N ALA A 163 9.15 -0.59 9.02
CA ALA A 163 9.67 0.76 9.03
C ALA A 163 8.53 1.75 8.74
N GLY A 164 8.52 2.84 9.49
CA GLY A 164 7.52 3.88 9.36
C GLY A 164 8.05 5.24 9.78
N GLY A 165 7.13 6.19 10.00
CA GLY A 165 7.48 7.57 10.29
C GLY A 165 7.03 8.53 9.20
N VAL A 166 7.46 9.77 9.31
CA VAL A 166 7.29 10.78 8.25
C VAL A 166 8.21 10.42 7.09
N LEU A 167 7.67 10.45 5.87
CA LEU A 167 8.42 10.18 4.66
C LEU A 167 9.32 11.39 4.33
N LYS A 168 10.59 11.11 4.00
CA LYS A 168 11.57 12.13 3.62
C LYS A 168 11.94 12.03 2.15
N TRP A 169 12.33 13.15 1.58
CA TRP A 169 12.86 13.18 0.21
C TRP A 169 14.07 12.26 0.07
N GLN A 170 14.18 11.65 -1.11
CA GLN A 170 15.29 10.78 -1.53
C GLN A 170 15.49 9.50 -0.69
N GLN A 171 14.62 9.22 0.28
CA GLN A 171 14.58 7.90 0.90
C GLN A 171 14.21 6.85 -0.14
N GLN A 172 14.90 5.71 -0.08
CA GLN A 172 14.58 4.57 -0.92
C GLN A 172 13.27 3.96 -0.44
N CYS A 173 12.31 3.87 -1.34
CA CYS A 173 10.97 3.41 -1.05
C CYS A 173 10.43 2.52 -2.16
N ARG A 174 9.43 1.72 -1.83
CA ARG A 174 8.61 0.97 -2.77
C ARG A 174 7.22 1.61 -2.85
N ILE A 175 6.67 1.62 -4.07
CA ILE A 175 5.36 2.19 -4.36
C ILE A 175 4.40 1.02 -4.58
N ILE A 176 3.37 0.89 -3.74
CA ILE A 176 2.43 -0.24 -3.73
C ILE A 176 1.09 0.22 -4.27
N HIS A 177 0.55 -0.49 -5.27
CA HIS A 177 -0.79 -0.23 -5.75
C HIS A 177 -1.84 -0.77 -4.77
N MET A 178 -2.81 0.05 -4.38
CA MET A 178 -3.73 -0.30 -3.29
C MET A 178 -4.64 -1.49 -3.62
N CYS A 179 -5.21 -1.54 -4.83
CA CYS A 179 -6.17 -2.60 -5.19
C CYS A 179 -5.49 -3.95 -5.40
N THR A 180 -4.35 -3.98 -6.11
CA THR A 180 -3.68 -5.24 -6.47
C THR A 180 -2.65 -5.70 -5.42
N ARG A 181 -2.22 -4.81 -4.51
CA ARG A 181 -1.14 -5.03 -3.53
C ARG A 181 0.20 -5.42 -4.15
N LYS A 182 0.38 -5.12 -5.43
CA LYS A 182 1.63 -5.35 -6.17
C LYS A 182 2.47 -4.07 -6.16
N TYR A 183 3.78 -4.26 -6.26
CA TYR A 183 4.78 -3.20 -6.24
C TYR A 183 5.00 -2.65 -7.64
N LEU A 184 5.06 -1.33 -7.77
CA LEU A 184 5.53 -0.67 -8.98
C LEU A 184 6.94 -1.16 -9.29
N THR A 185 7.19 -1.46 -10.56
CA THR A 185 8.50 -1.93 -11.03
C THR A 185 8.72 -1.50 -12.47
N ILE A 186 9.98 -1.61 -12.89
CA ILE A 186 10.36 -1.52 -14.30
C ILE A 186 10.84 -2.89 -14.73
N ASP A 187 10.16 -3.48 -15.73
CA ASP A 187 10.53 -4.80 -16.23
C ASP A 187 11.79 -4.77 -17.12
N GLU A 188 12.19 -5.94 -17.62
CA GLU A 188 13.37 -6.11 -18.48
C GLU A 188 13.22 -5.44 -19.85
N LYS A 189 12.00 -5.05 -20.24
CA LYS A 189 11.67 -4.37 -21.49
C LYS A 189 11.50 -2.85 -21.28
N ASP A 190 11.98 -2.33 -20.16
CA ASP A 190 11.85 -0.93 -19.74
C ASP A 190 10.39 -0.44 -19.61
N GLN A 191 9.43 -1.35 -19.40
CA GLN A 191 8.03 -1.02 -19.19
C GLN A 191 7.72 -0.83 -17.72
N VAL A 192 6.91 0.20 -17.42
CA VAL A 192 6.41 0.45 -16.07
C VAL A 192 5.23 -0.47 -15.82
N THR A 193 5.38 -1.38 -14.86
CA THR A 193 4.37 -2.41 -14.56
C THR A 193 4.34 -2.70 -13.06
N LEU A 194 3.62 -3.74 -12.64
CA LEU A 194 3.55 -4.19 -11.26
C LEU A 194 4.10 -5.61 -11.09
N THR A 195 4.65 -5.91 -9.92
CA THR A 195 5.11 -7.25 -9.54
C THR A 195 4.71 -7.61 -8.11
N SER A 196 4.46 -8.89 -7.85
CA SER A 196 4.25 -9.37 -6.47
C SER A 196 5.57 -9.59 -5.72
N ASN A 197 6.71 -9.56 -6.42
CA ASN A 197 8.02 -9.80 -5.80
C ASN A 197 8.56 -8.53 -5.11
N TYR A 198 8.26 -8.39 -3.82
CA TYR A 198 8.75 -7.28 -3.00
C TYR A 198 10.27 -7.26 -2.80
N LEU A 199 10.94 -8.40 -3.01
CA LEU A 199 12.41 -8.52 -2.92
C LEU A 199 13.13 -8.07 -4.19
N ASP A 200 12.39 -7.82 -5.28
CA ASP A 200 12.99 -7.38 -6.54
C ASP A 200 13.57 -5.96 -6.39
N PRO A 201 14.89 -5.76 -6.59
CA PRO A 201 15.51 -4.44 -6.49
C PRO A 201 14.92 -3.41 -7.47
N ARG A 202 14.30 -3.85 -8.58
CA ARG A 202 13.64 -2.98 -9.56
C ARG A 202 12.35 -2.32 -9.04
N THR A 203 11.91 -2.71 -7.83
CA THR A 203 10.77 -2.07 -7.14
C THR A 203 11.15 -0.85 -6.32
N VAL A 204 12.45 -0.50 -6.29
CA VAL A 204 12.97 0.58 -5.45
C VAL A 204 13.04 1.89 -6.22
N PHE A 205 12.43 2.93 -5.64
CA PHE A 205 12.39 4.29 -6.16
C PHE A 205 12.85 5.32 -5.13
N ARG A 206 13.11 6.54 -5.58
CA ARG A 206 13.27 7.74 -4.75
C ARG A 206 12.35 8.84 -5.24
N LEU A 207 11.75 9.56 -4.30
CA LEU A 207 11.02 10.79 -4.59
C LEU A 207 11.95 11.98 -4.41
N HIS A 208 12.08 12.81 -5.44
CA HIS A 208 12.90 14.02 -5.44
C HIS A 208 12.01 15.25 -5.48
N ALA A 209 12.22 16.18 -4.55
CA ALA A 209 11.52 17.45 -4.53
C ALA A 209 11.80 18.26 -5.80
N VAL A 210 10.76 18.86 -6.38
CA VAL A 210 10.92 19.90 -7.40
C VAL A 210 11.26 21.24 -6.74
N ILE A 211 10.59 21.54 -5.62
CA ILE A 211 10.86 22.68 -4.73
C ILE A 211 11.08 22.09 -3.34
N ARG A 212 12.24 22.38 -2.74
CA ARG A 212 12.64 21.78 -1.45
C ARG A 212 12.71 22.84 -0.36
N ASP A 213 11.67 22.90 0.46
CA ASP A 213 11.61 23.77 1.65
C ASP A 213 11.98 23.03 2.95
N SER A 214 11.85 21.70 2.96
CA SER A 214 12.22 20.86 4.10
C SER A 214 12.67 19.46 3.63
N ASP A 215 13.20 18.67 4.56
CA ASP A 215 13.59 17.28 4.30
C ASP A 215 12.40 16.32 4.25
N ASP A 216 11.34 16.64 4.97
CA ASP A 216 10.11 15.86 4.98
C ASP A 216 9.27 16.20 3.74
N ILE A 217 8.30 15.34 3.42
CA ILE A 217 7.38 15.55 2.29
C ILE A 217 6.05 16.12 2.80
N PRO A 218 5.76 17.42 2.61
CA PRO A 218 4.42 17.96 2.83
C PRO A 218 3.39 17.35 1.87
N PHE A 219 2.11 17.33 2.28
CA PHE A 219 1.03 17.07 1.33
C PHE A 219 1.04 18.08 0.18
N GLU A 220 0.56 17.65 -0.99
CA GLU A 220 0.49 18.47 -2.21
C GLU A 220 1.85 18.93 -2.78
N SER A 221 2.95 18.30 -2.35
CA SER A 221 4.28 18.56 -2.90
C SER A 221 4.46 18.02 -4.33
N TYR A 222 5.25 18.73 -5.13
CA TYR A 222 5.67 18.29 -6.45
C TYR A 222 6.94 17.45 -6.37
N ALA A 223 6.90 16.26 -6.97
CA ALA A 223 7.98 15.29 -6.91
C ALA A 223 8.32 14.71 -8.28
N ARG A 224 9.59 14.40 -8.48
CA ARG A 224 10.10 13.54 -9.56
C ARG A 224 10.42 12.17 -9.00
N ILE A 225 10.18 11.11 -9.77
CA ILE A 225 10.34 9.73 -9.32
C ILE A 225 11.52 9.10 -10.06
N GLU A 226 12.58 8.76 -9.32
CA GLU A 226 13.78 8.09 -9.82
C GLU A 226 13.68 6.59 -9.51
N HIS A 227 13.98 5.74 -10.51
CA HIS A 227 14.15 4.30 -10.34
C HIS A 227 15.61 3.97 -9.98
N VAL A 228 15.82 3.53 -8.74
CA VAL A 228 17.13 3.48 -8.08
C VAL A 228 18.14 2.60 -8.82
N VAL A 229 17.73 1.40 -9.25
CA VAL A 229 18.65 0.45 -9.92
C VAL A 229 19.22 1.03 -11.21
N SER A 230 18.45 1.87 -11.88
CA SER A 230 18.83 2.41 -13.20
C SER A 230 19.34 3.84 -13.20
N GLY A 231 19.05 4.62 -12.15
CA GLY A 231 19.25 6.07 -12.12
C GLY A 231 18.33 6.85 -13.08
N ASN A 232 17.34 6.19 -13.69
CA ASN A 232 16.43 6.81 -14.65
C ASN A 232 15.14 7.29 -13.98
N TRP A 233 14.43 8.17 -14.66
CA TRP A 233 13.24 8.85 -14.16
C TRP A 233 11.98 8.29 -14.79
N LEU A 234 10.86 8.33 -14.05
CA LEU A 234 9.54 8.08 -14.62
C LEU A 234 9.03 9.34 -15.34
N HIS A 235 8.56 9.17 -16.58
CA HIS A 235 8.01 10.22 -17.40
C HIS A 235 6.64 9.82 -17.97
N ALA A 236 5.76 10.82 -18.04
CA ALA A 236 4.55 10.72 -18.84
C ALA A 236 4.88 10.91 -20.32
N LEU A 237 4.23 10.12 -21.17
CA LEU A 237 4.33 10.24 -22.63
C LEU A 237 3.04 10.81 -23.19
N SER A 238 3.15 11.62 -24.24
CA SER A 238 2.01 12.09 -25.02
C SER A 238 1.35 10.98 -25.83
N ASP A 239 1.95 9.80 -25.92
CA ASP A 239 1.39 8.66 -26.63
C ASP A 239 0.20 8.07 -25.88
N ASP A 240 -0.85 7.72 -26.62
CA ASP A 240 -2.01 7.05 -26.04
C ASP A 240 -1.64 5.64 -25.57
N TYR A 241 -2.13 5.30 -24.38
CA TYR A 241 -2.08 3.93 -23.87
C TYR A 241 -3.23 3.13 -24.48
N LYS A 242 -2.89 2.03 -25.15
CA LYS A 242 -3.87 1.08 -25.70
C LYS A 242 -4.08 -0.04 -24.70
N LYS A 243 -5.33 -0.25 -24.28
CA LYS A 243 -5.67 -1.32 -23.35
C LYS A 243 -5.37 -2.69 -23.96
N LYS A 244 -4.79 -3.60 -23.18
CA LYS A 244 -4.56 -4.99 -23.59
C LYS A 244 -5.90 -5.73 -23.75
N SER A 245 -6.86 -5.44 -22.89
CA SER A 245 -8.23 -5.96 -22.98
C SER A 245 -8.94 -5.57 -24.29
N GLU A 246 -8.70 -4.38 -24.85
CA GLU A 246 -9.24 -3.97 -26.16
C GLU A 246 -8.62 -4.74 -27.33
N SER A 247 -7.38 -5.23 -27.20
CA SER A 247 -6.77 -6.10 -28.23
C SER A 247 -7.29 -7.54 -28.23
N ASP A 248 -7.71 -8.06 -27.07
CA ASP A 248 -8.27 -9.42 -26.94
C ASP A 248 -9.77 -9.48 -27.26
N THR A 249 -10.52 -8.40 -27.02
CA THR A 249 -11.97 -8.31 -27.28
C THR A 249 -12.37 -8.18 -28.75
N ALA A 250 -11.42 -7.98 -29.67
CA ALA A 250 -11.68 -8.08 -31.11
C ALA A 250 -12.10 -9.50 -31.58
N ARG A 251 -12.23 -10.46 -30.65
CA ARG A 251 -12.65 -11.85 -30.89
C ARG A 251 -13.90 -12.30 -30.11
N GLY A 252 -14.59 -11.43 -29.37
CA GLY A 252 -15.72 -11.81 -28.51
C GLY A 252 -17.04 -11.09 -28.83
N ASP A 253 -18.16 -11.83 -28.74
CA ASP A 253 -19.53 -11.40 -29.03
C ASP A 253 -19.93 -10.04 -28.42
N ASP A 254 -20.40 -9.13 -29.28
CA ASP A 254 -20.88 -7.76 -28.97
C ASP A 254 -22.09 -7.71 -28.00
N ASN A 255 -22.66 -8.85 -27.63
CA ASN A 255 -23.85 -8.97 -26.76
C ASN A 255 -23.53 -9.25 -25.28
N SER A 256 -22.25 -9.33 -24.89
CA SER A 256 -21.88 -9.49 -23.48
C SER A 256 -21.65 -8.13 -22.78
N MET A 257 -22.06 -8.02 -21.51
CA MET A 257 -21.73 -6.85 -20.66
C MET A 257 -20.21 -6.61 -20.54
N GLY A 258 -19.37 -7.57 -20.95
CA GLY A 258 -17.91 -7.44 -20.99
C GLY A 258 -17.40 -6.45 -22.04
N GLY A 259 -18.20 -6.08 -23.05
CA GLY A 259 -17.87 -5.06 -24.05
C GLY A 259 -18.19 -3.62 -23.65
N LEU A 260 -18.80 -3.40 -22.47
CA LEU A 260 -19.13 -2.05 -22.02
C LEU A 260 -17.86 -1.28 -21.68
N LYS A 261 -17.63 -0.16 -22.37
CA LYS A 261 -16.59 0.81 -22.01
C LYS A 261 -16.97 1.49 -20.69
N TYR A 262 -16.57 0.89 -19.57
CA TYR A 262 -16.78 1.43 -18.22
C TYR A 262 -16.08 2.78 -17.96
N SER A 263 -15.23 3.24 -18.88
CA SER A 263 -14.53 4.51 -18.81
C SER A 263 -14.27 5.08 -20.19
N THR A 264 -14.65 6.34 -20.41
CA THR A 264 -14.33 7.14 -21.61
C THR A 264 -13.08 8.01 -21.44
N ALA A 265 -12.42 7.95 -20.28
CA ALA A 265 -11.22 8.74 -20.01
C ALA A 265 -10.08 8.38 -20.96
N GLN A 266 -9.42 9.39 -21.52
CA GLN A 266 -8.22 9.21 -22.34
C GLN A 266 -7.07 8.69 -21.48
N LEU A 267 -6.31 7.75 -22.03
CA LEU A 267 -5.21 7.08 -21.33
C LEU A 267 -3.88 7.43 -21.99
N ARG A 268 -2.85 7.70 -21.19
CA ARG A 268 -1.49 8.04 -21.64
C ARG A 268 -0.47 7.05 -21.09
N LYS A 269 0.60 6.81 -21.85
CA LYS A 269 1.68 5.91 -21.44
C LYS A 269 2.58 6.54 -20.38
N VAL A 270 3.17 5.70 -19.55
CA VAL A 270 4.26 6.07 -18.64
C VAL A 270 5.48 5.24 -19.01
N ARG A 271 6.67 5.84 -18.99
CA ARG A 271 7.92 5.18 -19.36
C ARG A 271 9.05 5.62 -18.45
N ARG A 272 10.07 4.77 -18.36
CA ARG A 272 11.41 5.14 -17.94
C ARG A 272 12.12 6.01 -18.98
N SER A 273 12.81 7.08 -18.56
CA SER A 273 13.73 7.85 -19.42
C SER A 273 15.05 8.17 -18.71
N THR A 274 16.13 8.27 -19.50
CA THR A 274 17.47 8.68 -19.05
C THR A 274 17.63 10.18 -18.87
N THR A 275 16.74 11.00 -19.45
CA THR A 275 16.86 12.46 -19.41
C THR A 275 16.07 13.08 -18.27
N GLU A 276 16.75 13.84 -17.42
CA GLU A 276 16.17 14.71 -16.38
C GLU A 276 15.46 15.96 -16.97
N ARG A 277 14.71 15.82 -18.06
CA ARG A 277 14.04 16.98 -18.67
C ARG A 277 12.91 17.47 -17.76
N LEU A 278 12.94 18.76 -17.48
CA LEU A 278 11.90 19.54 -16.82
C LEU A 278 10.61 19.45 -17.65
N CYS A 279 9.57 18.88 -17.04
CA CYS A 279 8.17 19.16 -17.33
C CYS A 279 7.62 19.70 -16.01
#